data_AF-A0A139C2Y5-F1
#
_entry.id   AF-A0A139C2Y5-F1
#
_cell.length_a   1.000
_cell.length_b   1.000
_cell.length_c   1.000
_cell.angle_alpha   90.00
_cell.angle_beta   90.00
_cell.angle_gamma   90.00
#
_symmetry.space_group_name_H-M   'P 1'
#
loop_
_entity.id
_entity.type
_entity.pdbx_description
1 polymer ?
#
loop_
_entity_poly.entity_id
_entity_poly.type
_entity_poly.pdbx_seq_one_letter_code
_entity_poly.pdbx_strand_id
1 'polypeptide(L)'
;TAAVEQTLKQEKLVPEVKPSRTMTMQSSLASPEKPTSKEHISSESPVIRESTSNYTAPPRDTQRRLKSSERALAEEKAQPERVESGVSDARILGQVNDLYIVAETDEGLLLIDQHAAHERIMYEQISRRVKHDWQELISPVTVDLTTREKVLLEEYIPYLENLGFSLSEFGTQTYVITTVPTVMGKIEDPSVVYDLLADLFARGRVKEKKGMEDMLCKTMACRSAIKAGAPCNMEQMQNLLDQLEKTENPYTCPHGRPTMITLGKAELDKLFKRTGV
;
A
#
# COMPACT_ATOMS: atom_id res chain seq x y z
N THR A 1 1.49 -4.96 68.63
CA THR A 1 1.50 -6.25 67.91
C THR A 1 0.18 -6.96 68.15
N ALA A 2 -0.41 -7.47 67.07
CA ALA A 2 -1.46 -8.50 67.00
C ALA A 2 -2.95 -8.15 67.17
N ALA A 3 -3.39 -7.05 67.79
CA ALA A 3 -4.84 -6.87 68.06
C ALA A 3 -5.62 -5.98 67.05
N VAL A 4 -4.97 -5.24 66.15
CA VAL A 4 -5.67 -4.33 65.19
C VAL A 4 -5.53 -4.79 63.73
N GLU A 5 -4.56 -5.65 63.41
CA GLU A 5 -4.38 -6.22 62.06
C GLU A 5 -5.24 -7.48 61.81
N GLN A 6 -5.88 -8.02 62.85
CA GLN A 6 -6.68 -9.24 62.74
C GLN A 6 -8.16 -8.99 62.39
N THR A 7 -8.63 -7.74 62.48
CA THR A 7 -10.03 -7.36 62.18
C THR A 7 -10.24 -6.92 60.74
N LEU A 8 -9.16 -6.72 59.95
CA LEU A 8 -9.23 -6.31 58.55
C LEU A 8 -9.06 -7.46 57.53
N LYS A 9 -9.11 -8.73 57.99
CA LYS A 9 -8.86 -9.91 57.14
C LYS A 9 -10.05 -10.84 56.89
N GLN A 10 -11.28 -10.45 57.23
CA GLN A 10 -12.46 -11.25 56.90
C GLN A 10 -13.61 -10.34 56.47
N GLU A 11 -13.82 -10.20 55.16
CA GLU A 11 -15.11 -10.48 54.49
C GLU A 11 -15.02 -10.20 52.98
N LYS A 12 -15.33 -11.23 52.17
CA LYS A 12 -15.49 -11.16 50.72
C LYS A 12 -16.91 -10.72 50.40
N LEU A 13 -17.10 -9.64 49.67
CA LEU A 13 -18.39 -9.27 49.07
C LEU A 13 -18.19 -8.63 47.68
N VAL A 14 -18.00 -9.47 46.66
CA VAL A 14 -18.23 -9.09 45.26
C VAL A 14 -19.35 -10.00 44.75
N PRO A 15 -20.51 -9.47 44.33
CA PRO A 15 -21.53 -10.28 43.67
C PRO A 15 -21.29 -10.33 42.15
N GLU A 16 -21.33 -11.54 41.59
CA GLU A 16 -21.31 -11.85 40.16
C GLU A 16 -22.63 -11.45 39.47
N VAL A 17 -22.56 -10.92 38.25
CA VAL A 17 -23.72 -10.68 37.37
C VAL A 17 -23.64 -11.59 36.15
N LYS A 18 -24.68 -12.42 35.95
CA LYS A 18 -24.86 -13.31 34.79
C LYS A 18 -25.55 -12.59 33.61
N PRO A 19 -25.30 -12.97 32.34
CA PRO A 19 -25.90 -12.33 31.18
C PRO A 19 -27.29 -12.89 30.88
N SER A 20 -28.22 -12.05 30.44
CA SER A 20 -29.54 -12.46 29.94
C SER A 20 -29.87 -11.85 28.58
N ARG A 21 -30.62 -12.66 27.82
CA ARG A 21 -30.93 -12.66 26.39
C ARG A 21 -31.74 -11.47 25.84
N THR A 22 -31.50 -11.26 24.54
CA THR A 22 -32.32 -10.72 23.45
C THR A 22 -33.85 -10.95 23.55
N MET A 23 -34.66 -9.92 23.27
CA MET A 23 -35.66 -9.94 22.18
C MET A 23 -36.39 -8.60 21.93
N THR A 24 -36.70 -8.44 20.65
CA THR A 24 -37.43 -7.45 19.83
C THR A 24 -38.78 -6.98 20.37
N MET A 25 -39.26 -5.79 19.97
CA MET A 25 -40.66 -5.51 19.55
C MET A 25 -40.78 -4.14 18.82
N GLN A 26 -41.72 -4.11 17.87
CA GLN A 26 -41.93 -3.14 16.77
C GLN A 26 -42.89 -1.97 17.10
N SER A 27 -42.93 -0.98 16.18
CA SER A 27 -44.13 -0.22 15.70
C SER A 27 -44.66 0.88 16.64
N SER A 28 -45.14 2.06 16.23
CA SER A 28 -45.28 2.82 14.98
C SER A 28 -45.78 4.24 15.37
N LEU A 29 -45.55 5.26 14.53
CA LEU A 29 -46.56 6.19 13.98
C LEU A 29 -45.88 7.39 13.30
N ALA A 30 -46.48 7.83 12.20
CA ALA A 30 -45.88 8.56 11.10
C ALA A 30 -46.12 10.09 11.13
N SER A 31 -45.12 10.81 10.57
CA SER A 31 -45.06 11.99 9.67
C SER A 31 -46.17 13.06 9.61
N PRO A 32 -45.83 14.31 9.18
CA PRO A 32 -45.63 14.61 7.75
C PRO A 32 -44.33 15.36 7.39
N GLU A 33 -43.91 15.10 6.14
CA GLU A 33 -42.79 15.68 5.39
C GLU A 33 -43.03 17.18 5.06
N LYS A 34 -42.09 18.02 4.58
CA LYS A 34 -41.23 17.89 3.37
C LYS A 34 -40.36 19.18 3.20
N PRO A 35 -39.58 19.37 2.12
CA PRO A 35 -38.15 19.06 1.97
C PRO A 35 -37.25 20.31 1.83
N THR A 36 -35.95 20.21 2.07
CA THR A 36 -34.96 20.95 1.26
C THR A 36 -33.66 20.17 1.15
N SER A 37 -33.26 19.97 -0.09
CA SER A 37 -32.08 19.29 -0.60
C SER A 37 -30.79 20.06 -0.29
N LYS A 38 -29.83 19.40 0.35
CA LYS A 38 -28.39 19.55 0.07
C LYS A 38 -27.71 18.20 0.31
N GLU A 39 -27.45 17.49 -0.79
CA GLU A 39 -26.58 16.33 -0.78
C GLU A 39 -25.16 16.78 -0.40
N HIS A 40 -24.77 16.55 0.84
CA HIS A 40 -23.36 16.45 1.19
C HIS A 40 -22.91 15.03 0.84
N ILE A 41 -22.32 14.90 -0.34
CA ILE A 41 -21.53 13.72 -0.70
C ILE A 41 -20.29 13.77 0.18
N SER A 42 -20.31 13.06 1.30
CA SER A 42 -19.13 12.79 2.10
C SER A 42 -18.26 11.80 1.33
N SER A 43 -17.26 12.30 0.62
CA SER A 43 -16.17 11.50 0.06
C SER A 43 -15.26 11.01 1.19
N GLU A 44 -15.72 10.02 1.95
CA GLU A 44 -14.82 9.25 2.82
C GLU A 44 -14.03 8.30 1.91
N SER A 45 -12.84 8.73 1.50
CA SER A 45 -11.83 7.83 0.95
C SER A 45 -11.57 6.70 1.94
N PRO A 46 -11.40 5.44 1.49
CA PRO A 46 -11.13 4.34 2.40
C PRO A 46 -9.78 4.59 3.08
N VAL A 47 -9.79 4.79 4.40
CA VAL A 47 -8.57 4.88 5.21
C VAL A 47 -7.99 3.47 5.31
N ILE A 48 -7.17 3.10 4.32
CA ILE A 48 -6.25 1.98 4.47
C ILE A 48 -5.22 2.42 5.51
N ARG A 49 -5.39 1.96 6.75
CA ARG A 49 -4.34 2.06 7.77
C ARG A 49 -3.23 1.11 7.34
N GLU A 50 -2.22 1.63 6.66
CA GLU A 50 -0.93 0.97 6.56
C GLU A 50 -0.50 0.59 7.98
N SER A 51 -0.23 -0.69 8.18
CA SER A 51 0.30 -1.22 9.42
C SER A 51 1.51 -0.37 9.82
N THR A 52 1.38 0.43 10.87
CA THR A 52 2.48 1.07 11.58
C THR A 52 3.26 -0.01 12.35
N SER A 53 3.72 -1.05 11.65
CA SER A 53 4.78 -1.87 12.18
C SER A 53 5.96 -0.92 12.36
N ASN A 54 6.56 -0.88 13.55
CA ASN A 54 7.78 -0.13 13.87
C ASN A 54 9.01 -0.68 13.11
N TYR A 55 8.82 -1.13 11.87
CA TYR A 55 9.85 -1.60 10.97
C TYR A 55 10.56 -0.40 10.36
N THR A 56 11.68 -0.03 10.95
CA THR A 56 12.61 0.91 10.34
C THR A 56 13.31 0.19 9.19
N ALA A 57 12.91 0.47 7.95
CA ALA A 57 13.59 -0.08 6.79
C ALA A 57 15.05 0.38 6.81
N PRO A 58 16.05 -0.53 6.74
CA PRO A 58 17.45 -0.13 6.73
C PRO A 58 17.70 0.75 5.49
N PRO A 59 18.54 1.81 5.55
CA PRO A 59 18.75 2.75 4.43
C PRO A 59 19.17 2.09 3.10
N ARG A 60 19.79 0.91 3.16
CA ARG A 60 20.15 0.12 1.97
C ARG A 60 18.94 -0.44 1.21
N ASP A 61 17.80 -0.62 1.89
CA ASP A 61 16.56 -1.12 1.30
C ASP A 61 15.97 -0.12 0.30
N THR A 62 15.92 1.17 0.66
CA THR A 62 15.50 2.27 -0.23
C THR A 62 16.30 2.28 -1.52
N GLN A 63 17.64 2.28 -1.42
CA GLN A 63 18.52 2.31 -2.58
C GLN A 63 18.33 1.08 -3.47
N ARG A 64 18.19 -0.11 -2.86
CA ARG A 64 18.02 -1.36 -3.60
C ARG A 64 16.71 -1.35 -4.40
N ARG A 65 15.61 -0.90 -3.80
CA ARG A 65 14.29 -0.85 -4.46
C ARG A 65 14.26 0.16 -5.59
N LEU A 66 14.75 1.38 -5.37
CA LEU A 66 14.82 2.41 -6.42
C LEU A 66 15.69 1.99 -7.60
N LYS A 67 16.85 1.34 -7.34
CA LYS A 67 17.69 0.78 -8.41
C LYS A 67 17.00 -0.36 -9.16
N SER A 68 16.17 -1.15 -8.48
CA SER A 68 15.40 -2.23 -9.12
C SER A 68 14.38 -1.66 -10.10
N SER A 69 13.62 -0.66 -9.67
CA SER A 69 12.61 0.01 -10.51
C SER A 69 13.25 0.83 -11.64
N GLU A 70 14.40 1.45 -11.40
CA GLU A 70 15.16 2.16 -12.44
C GLU A 70 15.65 1.21 -13.54
N ARG A 71 16.25 0.07 -13.16
CA ARG A 71 16.66 -0.96 -14.13
C ARG A 71 15.47 -1.49 -14.91
N ALA A 72 14.34 -1.68 -14.22
CA ALA A 72 13.13 -2.16 -14.84
C ALA A 72 12.61 -1.22 -15.95
N LEU A 73 12.74 0.10 -15.75
CA LEU A 73 12.42 1.11 -16.78
C LEU A 73 13.44 1.15 -17.91
N ALA A 74 14.73 0.96 -17.63
CA ALA A 74 15.78 0.99 -18.64
C ALA A 74 15.69 -0.17 -19.64
N GLU A 75 15.14 -1.31 -19.22
CA GLU A 75 14.95 -2.51 -20.05
C GLU A 75 13.69 -2.43 -20.93
N GLU A 76 12.79 -1.48 -20.67
CA GLU A 76 11.52 -1.34 -21.38
C GLU A 76 11.72 -0.66 -22.75
N LYS A 77 11.49 -1.42 -23.84
CA LYS A 77 11.75 -0.98 -25.23
C LYS A 77 10.72 0.00 -25.80
N ALA A 78 9.55 0.14 -25.17
CA ALA A 78 8.45 0.99 -25.64
C ALA A 78 8.12 2.04 -24.58
N GLN A 79 8.27 3.31 -24.93
CA GLN A 79 7.82 4.41 -24.08
C GLN A 79 6.44 4.85 -24.55
N PRO A 80 5.39 4.79 -23.72
CA PRO A 80 4.07 5.28 -24.10
C PRO A 80 4.06 6.79 -24.34
N GLU A 81 2.97 7.30 -24.94
CA GLU A 81 2.72 8.74 -25.01
C GLU A 81 2.77 9.33 -23.61
N ARG A 82 3.68 10.29 -23.42
CA ARG A 82 4.10 10.79 -22.12
C ARG A 82 3.16 11.89 -21.66
N VAL A 83 2.86 11.89 -20.36
CA VAL A 83 2.29 13.08 -19.71
C VAL A 83 3.47 13.91 -19.23
N GLU A 84 3.69 15.08 -19.83
CA GLU A 84 4.62 16.07 -19.28
C GLU A 84 4.01 16.60 -17.98
N SER A 85 4.48 16.07 -16.86
CA SER A 85 4.05 16.50 -15.53
C SER A 85 4.96 17.59 -14.95
N GLY A 86 6.16 17.80 -15.53
CA GLY A 86 7.14 18.78 -15.05
C GLY A 86 7.74 18.43 -13.70
N VAL A 87 7.49 17.21 -13.21
CA VAL A 87 7.85 16.78 -11.86
C VAL A 87 9.36 16.55 -11.74
N SER A 88 10.01 16.07 -12.80
CA SER A 88 11.46 15.83 -12.79
C SER A 88 12.29 17.12 -12.80
N ASP A 89 11.72 18.20 -13.34
CA ASP A 89 12.36 19.53 -13.37
C ASP A 89 12.26 20.27 -12.02
N ALA A 90 11.48 19.73 -11.07
CA ALA A 90 11.30 20.33 -9.76
C ALA A 90 12.62 20.35 -8.96
N ARG A 91 12.94 21.51 -8.39
CA ARG A 91 14.10 21.66 -7.52
C ARG A 91 13.80 21.06 -6.15
N ILE A 92 14.34 19.88 -5.87
CA ILE A 92 14.18 19.22 -4.56
C ILE A 92 14.80 20.08 -3.44
N LEU A 93 13.99 20.37 -2.42
CA LEU A 93 14.39 21.09 -1.21
C LEU A 93 14.78 20.14 -0.07
N GLY A 94 14.15 18.96 -0.01
CA GLY A 94 14.47 17.93 0.97
C GLY A 94 13.32 16.96 1.24
N GLN A 95 13.43 16.25 2.36
CA GLN A 95 12.46 15.26 2.83
C GLN A 95 11.89 15.69 4.19
N VAL A 96 10.58 15.47 4.40
CA VAL A 96 9.88 15.74 5.66
C VAL A 96 9.33 14.44 6.24
N ASN A 97 9.66 14.18 7.51
CA ASN A 97 9.23 13.01 8.29
C ASN A 97 9.53 11.65 7.63
N ASP A 98 10.54 11.57 6.76
CA ASP A 98 10.85 10.39 5.96
C ASP A 98 9.67 9.87 5.11
N LEU A 99 8.71 10.76 4.80
CA LEU A 99 7.44 10.44 4.13
C LEU A 99 7.21 11.28 2.87
N TYR A 100 7.51 12.58 2.96
CA TYR A 100 7.19 13.52 1.90
C TYR A 100 8.47 14.12 1.31
N ILE A 101 8.57 14.12 -0.02
CA ILE A 101 9.55 14.92 -0.74
C ILE A 101 8.96 16.31 -0.94
N VAL A 102 9.76 17.34 -0.69
CA VAL A 102 9.38 18.73 -0.90
C VAL A 102 10.25 19.30 -2.01
N ALA A 103 9.63 19.87 -3.03
CA ALA A 103 10.31 20.46 -4.17
C ALA A 103 9.68 21.81 -4.56
N GLU A 104 10.44 22.62 -5.28
CA GLU A 104 10.04 23.92 -5.83
C GLU A 104 9.88 23.79 -7.34
N THR A 105 8.76 24.26 -7.88
CA THR A 105 8.48 24.37 -9.31
C THR A 105 8.13 25.81 -9.67
N ASP A 106 8.04 26.12 -10.96
CA ASP A 106 7.58 27.44 -11.43
C ASP A 106 6.16 27.78 -10.96
N GLU A 107 5.34 26.77 -10.66
CA GLU A 107 3.96 26.92 -10.19
C GLU A 107 3.86 27.13 -8.67
N GLY A 108 4.85 26.66 -7.89
CA GLY A 108 4.87 26.81 -6.44
C GLY A 108 5.59 25.68 -5.71
N LEU A 109 5.06 25.30 -4.54
CA LEU A 109 5.62 24.25 -3.70
C LEU A 109 4.99 22.90 -4.06
N LEU A 110 5.79 21.94 -4.51
CA LEU A 110 5.37 20.58 -4.81
C LEU A 110 5.65 19.66 -3.62
N LEU A 111 4.62 18.96 -3.17
CA LEU A 111 4.69 17.96 -2.11
C LEU A 111 4.42 16.59 -2.71
N ILE A 112 5.32 15.63 -2.54
CA ILE A 112 5.21 14.27 -3.09
C ILE A 112 5.20 13.26 -1.97
N ASP A 113 4.18 12.39 -1.92
CA ASP A 113 4.16 11.19 -1.07
C ASP A 113 5.06 10.14 -1.71
N GLN A 114 6.23 9.91 -1.10
CA GLN A 114 7.26 9.06 -1.70
C GLN A 114 6.80 7.60 -1.85
N HIS A 115 5.96 7.11 -0.92
CA HIS A 115 5.48 5.74 -0.93
C HIS A 115 4.46 5.59 -2.06
N ALA A 116 3.46 6.48 -2.10
CA ALA A 116 2.43 6.48 -3.13
C ALA A 116 3.01 6.66 -4.54
N ALA A 117 4.02 7.53 -4.70
CA ALA A 117 4.76 7.72 -5.93
C ALA A 117 5.45 6.42 -6.39
N HIS A 118 6.15 5.74 -5.48
CA HIS A 118 6.82 4.50 -5.83
C HIS A 118 5.84 3.35 -6.08
N GLU A 119 4.71 3.28 -5.36
CA GLU A 119 3.65 2.33 -5.67
C GLU A 119 3.12 2.50 -7.10
N ARG A 120 2.93 3.75 -7.56
CA ARG A 120 2.51 4.05 -8.93
C ARG A 120 3.53 3.53 -9.95
N ILE A 121 4.81 3.84 -9.77
CA ILE A 121 5.89 3.36 -10.63
C ILE A 121 5.90 1.83 -10.69
N MET A 122 5.90 1.16 -9.53
CA MET A 122 5.95 -0.31 -9.46
C MET A 122 4.72 -0.95 -10.10
N TYR A 123 3.52 -0.42 -9.85
CA TYR A 123 2.30 -0.94 -10.42
C TYR A 123 2.32 -0.91 -11.93
N GLU A 124 2.74 0.20 -12.54
CA GLU A 124 2.79 0.29 -14.00
C GLU A 124 3.81 -0.68 -14.58
N GLN A 125 5.01 -0.76 -14.00
CA GLN A 125 6.02 -1.75 -14.40
C GLN A 125 5.50 -3.19 -14.31
N ILE A 126 4.83 -3.56 -13.20
CA ILE A 126 4.26 -4.89 -13.02
C ILE A 126 3.14 -5.13 -14.05
N SER A 127 2.25 -4.16 -14.26
CA SER A 127 1.09 -4.30 -15.15
C SER A 127 1.46 -4.42 -16.63
N ARG A 128 2.61 -3.85 -17.04
CA ARG A 128 3.12 -3.91 -18.41
C ARG A 128 3.93 -5.19 -18.69
N ARG A 129 4.46 -5.82 -17.63
CA ARG A 129 5.25 -7.06 -17.75
C ARG A 129 4.31 -8.26 -17.85
N VAL A 130 4.36 -8.93 -18.99
CA VAL A 130 3.62 -10.18 -19.24
C VAL A 130 4.61 -11.25 -19.66
N LYS A 131 4.51 -12.44 -19.04
CA LYS A 131 5.21 -13.70 -19.36
C LYS A 131 6.71 -13.55 -19.70
N HIS A 132 7.56 -14.21 -18.91
CA HIS A 132 9.01 -14.39 -19.13
C HIS A 132 9.97 -13.42 -18.41
N ASP A 133 9.47 -12.62 -17.47
CA ASP A 133 10.33 -11.77 -16.64
C ASP A 133 10.33 -12.23 -15.18
N TRP A 134 11.06 -13.32 -14.92
CA TRP A 134 11.15 -13.98 -13.63
C TRP A 134 12.60 -14.28 -13.24
N GLN A 135 12.82 -14.51 -11.95
CA GLN A 135 14.07 -14.99 -11.37
C GLN A 135 13.79 -16.22 -10.51
N GLU A 136 14.75 -17.15 -10.49
CA GLU A 136 14.72 -18.28 -9.56
C GLU A 136 15.09 -17.82 -8.15
N LEU A 137 14.39 -18.37 -7.17
CA LEU A 137 14.74 -18.21 -5.78
C LEU A 137 15.94 -19.09 -5.44
N ILE A 138 16.90 -18.53 -4.70
CA ILE A 138 18.07 -19.29 -4.20
C ILE A 138 17.60 -20.48 -3.33
N SER A 139 16.54 -20.26 -2.54
CA SER A 139 15.85 -21.30 -1.79
C SER A 139 14.38 -21.24 -2.15
N PRO A 140 13.78 -22.34 -2.64
CA PRO A 140 12.34 -22.42 -2.82
C PRO A 140 11.59 -22.09 -1.54
N VAL A 141 10.41 -21.47 -1.66
CA VAL A 141 9.53 -21.17 -0.53
C VAL A 141 8.44 -22.23 -0.46
N THR A 142 8.28 -22.86 0.70
CA THR A 142 7.23 -23.86 0.95
C THR A 142 6.12 -23.25 1.79
N VAL A 143 4.90 -23.20 1.26
CA VAL A 143 3.76 -22.54 1.89
C VAL A 143 2.75 -23.58 2.34
N ASP A 144 2.53 -23.70 3.65
CA ASP A 144 1.45 -24.50 4.21
C ASP A 144 0.17 -23.68 4.28
N LEU A 145 -0.93 -24.25 3.79
CA LEU A 145 -2.19 -23.56 3.59
C LEU A 145 -3.32 -24.27 4.32
N THR A 146 -4.27 -23.51 4.84
CA THR A 146 -5.57 -24.06 5.21
C THR A 146 -6.34 -24.51 3.96
N THR A 147 -7.36 -25.34 4.14
CA THR A 147 -8.24 -25.77 3.03
C THR A 147 -8.85 -24.58 2.28
N ARG A 148 -9.18 -23.49 3.00
CA ARG A 148 -9.72 -22.27 2.40
C ARG A 148 -8.68 -21.54 1.57
N GLU A 149 -7.46 -21.40 2.08
CA GLU A 149 -6.37 -20.72 1.38
C GLU A 149 -5.92 -21.50 0.15
N LYS A 150 -5.89 -22.83 0.21
CA LYS A 150 -5.62 -23.69 -0.96
C LYS A 150 -6.59 -23.39 -2.11
N VAL A 151 -7.90 -23.38 -1.82
CA VAL A 151 -8.94 -23.09 -2.83
C VAL A 151 -8.79 -21.68 -3.40
N LEU A 152 -8.41 -20.69 -2.57
CA LEU A 152 -8.14 -19.34 -3.05
C LEU A 152 -6.88 -19.30 -3.92
N LEU A 153 -5.80 -19.95 -3.48
CA LEU A 153 -4.54 -19.98 -4.22
C LEU A 153 -4.73 -20.60 -5.60
N GLU A 154 -5.46 -21.71 -5.70
CA GLU A 154 -5.78 -22.38 -6.97
C GLU A 154 -6.47 -21.44 -7.98
N GLU A 155 -7.29 -20.49 -7.51
CA GLU A 155 -7.89 -19.47 -8.37
C GLU A 155 -6.89 -18.40 -8.81
N TYR A 156 -5.90 -18.09 -7.97
CA TYR A 156 -4.85 -17.12 -8.28
C TYR A 156 -3.70 -17.67 -9.11
N ILE A 157 -3.45 -18.99 -9.10
CA ILE A 157 -2.31 -19.62 -9.79
C ILE A 157 -2.17 -19.15 -11.24
N PRO A 158 -3.21 -19.18 -12.09
CA PRO A 158 -3.05 -18.76 -13.49
C PRO A 158 -2.57 -17.31 -13.64
N TYR A 159 -2.96 -16.45 -12.70
CA TYR A 159 -2.59 -15.04 -12.69
C TYR A 159 -1.19 -14.81 -12.11
N LEU A 160 -0.84 -15.53 -11.05
CA LEU A 160 0.51 -15.53 -10.48
C LEU A 160 1.53 -16.06 -11.51
N GLU A 161 1.19 -17.11 -12.24
CA GLU A 161 2.02 -17.65 -13.32
C GLU A 161 2.23 -16.65 -14.46
N ASN A 162 1.19 -15.90 -14.84
CA ASN A 162 1.30 -14.84 -15.84
C ASN A 162 2.24 -13.71 -15.41
N LEU A 163 2.34 -13.46 -14.10
CA LEU A 163 3.23 -12.46 -13.51
C LEU A 163 4.67 -12.97 -13.34
N GLY A 164 4.92 -14.28 -13.45
CA GLY A 164 6.27 -14.86 -13.35
C GLY A 164 6.52 -15.73 -12.11
N PHE A 165 5.48 -16.04 -11.33
CA PHE A 165 5.60 -17.03 -10.26
C PHE A 165 5.54 -18.46 -10.83
N SER A 166 6.24 -19.38 -10.18
CA SER A 166 6.10 -20.81 -10.43
C SER A 166 5.71 -21.48 -9.13
N LEU A 167 4.51 -22.06 -9.10
CA LEU A 167 3.93 -22.71 -7.94
C LEU A 167 3.65 -24.17 -8.30
N SER A 168 4.02 -25.09 -7.41
CA SER A 168 3.79 -26.53 -7.60
C SER A 168 3.22 -27.13 -6.32
N GLU A 169 2.26 -28.05 -6.46
CA GLU A 169 1.72 -28.78 -5.32
C GLU A 169 2.81 -29.67 -4.70
N PHE A 170 2.87 -29.67 -3.37
CA PHE A 170 3.78 -30.52 -2.59
C PHE A 170 3.03 -31.20 -1.45
N GLY A 171 2.21 -32.20 -1.79
CA GLY A 171 1.34 -32.88 -0.82
C GLY A 171 -0.07 -32.26 -0.79
N THR A 172 -0.80 -32.43 0.32
CA THR A 172 -2.24 -32.13 0.33
C THR A 172 -2.57 -30.64 0.42
N GLN A 173 -1.84 -29.90 1.24
CA GLN A 173 -2.15 -28.52 1.64
C GLN A 173 -0.93 -27.60 1.54
N THR A 174 0.06 -28.01 0.75
CA THR A 174 1.35 -27.33 0.70
C THR A 174 1.73 -27.07 -0.74
N TYR A 175 2.26 -25.88 -1.00
CA TYR A 175 2.77 -25.46 -2.31
C TYR A 175 4.24 -25.07 -2.20
N VAL A 176 5.00 -25.33 -3.26
CA VAL A 176 6.40 -24.89 -3.39
C VAL A 176 6.49 -23.85 -4.49
N ILE A 177 7.12 -22.72 -4.16
CA ILE A 177 7.36 -21.58 -5.03
C ILE A 177 8.84 -21.53 -5.37
N THR A 178 9.16 -21.58 -6.66
CA THR A 178 10.55 -21.65 -7.14
C THR A 178 10.97 -20.40 -7.91
N THR A 179 10.04 -19.69 -8.54
CA THR A 179 10.31 -18.44 -9.26
C THR A 179 9.42 -17.31 -8.76
N VAL A 180 9.94 -16.09 -8.89
CA VAL A 180 9.24 -14.84 -8.60
C VAL A 180 9.50 -13.84 -9.72
N PRO A 181 8.64 -12.83 -9.89
CA PRO A 181 8.84 -11.78 -10.90
C PRO A 181 10.11 -10.97 -10.61
N THR A 182 10.88 -10.61 -11.64
CA THR A 182 12.15 -9.84 -11.46
C THR A 182 11.92 -8.45 -10.88
N VAL A 183 10.75 -7.86 -11.14
CA VAL A 183 10.32 -6.55 -10.63
C VAL A 183 10.23 -6.50 -9.10
N MET A 184 10.11 -7.65 -8.42
CA MET A 184 10.23 -7.74 -6.96
C MET A 184 11.67 -7.49 -6.47
N GLY A 185 12.63 -7.35 -7.39
CA GLY A 185 14.04 -7.14 -7.11
C GLY A 185 14.66 -8.35 -6.40
N LYS A 186 15.86 -8.17 -5.86
CA LYS A 186 16.53 -9.25 -5.12
C LYS A 186 15.73 -9.58 -3.84
N ILE A 187 15.12 -10.77 -3.80
CA ILE A 187 14.45 -11.29 -2.60
C ILE A 187 15.51 -11.97 -1.72
N GLU A 188 15.89 -11.28 -0.64
CA GLU A 188 16.83 -11.80 0.37
C GLU A 188 16.09 -12.52 1.51
N ASP A 189 14.80 -12.21 1.69
CA ASP A 189 13.94 -12.82 2.70
C ASP A 189 12.72 -13.47 2.02
N PRO A 190 12.61 -14.81 2.07
CA PRO A 190 11.44 -15.56 1.63
C PRO A 190 10.11 -15.09 2.24
N SER A 191 10.12 -14.42 3.40
CA SER A 191 8.93 -13.88 4.08
C SER A 191 8.08 -13.00 3.18
N VAL A 192 8.69 -12.29 2.23
CA VAL A 192 8.01 -11.41 1.27
C VAL A 192 6.96 -12.16 0.44
N VAL A 193 7.22 -13.42 0.11
CA VAL A 193 6.29 -14.27 -0.65
C VAL A 193 5.10 -14.69 0.22
N TYR A 194 5.35 -15.07 1.48
CA TYR A 194 4.28 -15.39 2.44
C TYR A 194 3.40 -14.18 2.70
N ASP A 195 4.00 -13.03 2.93
CA ASP A 195 3.34 -11.76 3.15
C ASP A 195 2.44 -11.36 1.98
N LEU A 196 2.92 -11.58 0.75
CA LEU A 196 2.13 -11.35 -0.46
C LEU A 196 0.92 -12.29 -0.51
N LEU A 197 1.12 -13.59 -0.25
CA LEU A 197 0.02 -14.55 -0.23
C LEU A 197 -0.98 -14.25 0.89
N ALA A 198 -0.51 -13.85 2.07
CA ALA A 198 -1.35 -13.45 3.20
C ALA A 198 -2.21 -12.23 2.85
N ASP A 199 -1.65 -11.21 2.21
CA ASP A 199 -2.41 -10.05 1.75
C ASP A 199 -3.48 -10.43 0.71
N LEU A 200 -3.18 -11.38 -0.17
CA LEU A 200 -4.15 -11.90 -1.15
C LEU A 200 -5.28 -12.67 -0.47
N PHE A 201 -4.95 -13.56 0.47
CA PHE A 201 -5.94 -14.33 1.22
C PHE A 201 -6.85 -13.45 2.08
N ALA A 202 -6.29 -12.39 2.69
CA ALA A 202 -7.05 -11.43 3.49
C ALA A 202 -8.11 -10.68 2.68
N ARG A 203 -7.84 -10.40 1.39
CA ARG A 203 -8.78 -9.74 0.48
C ARG A 203 -9.88 -10.68 -0.03
N GLY A 204 -9.60 -11.99 -0.09
CA GLY A 204 -10.56 -13.02 -0.51
C GLY A 204 -10.94 -12.97 -1.99
N ARG A 205 -11.97 -13.73 -2.38
CA ARG A 205 -12.38 -13.89 -3.78
C ARG A 205 -12.77 -12.58 -4.44
N VAL A 206 -12.15 -12.27 -5.58
CA VAL A 206 -12.55 -11.19 -6.49
C VAL A 206 -13.54 -11.75 -7.51
N LYS A 207 -14.71 -11.13 -7.64
CA LYS A 207 -15.82 -11.64 -8.49
C LYS A 207 -15.56 -11.50 -10.00
N GLU A 208 -14.68 -10.59 -10.41
CA GLU A 208 -14.40 -10.29 -11.81
C GLU A 208 -12.95 -10.63 -12.17
N LYS A 209 -12.75 -11.35 -13.29
CA LYS A 209 -11.42 -11.77 -13.76
C LYS A 209 -10.46 -10.59 -13.97
N LYS A 210 -10.93 -9.50 -14.59
CA LYS A 210 -10.11 -8.29 -14.80
C LYS A 210 -9.72 -7.61 -13.48
N GLY A 211 -10.58 -7.72 -12.45
CA GLY A 211 -10.27 -7.21 -11.12
C GLY A 211 -9.20 -8.02 -10.39
N MET A 212 -9.00 -9.30 -10.76
CA MET A 212 -8.02 -10.16 -10.10
C MET A 212 -6.58 -9.79 -10.47
N GLU A 213 -6.30 -9.56 -11.76
CA GLU A 213 -4.97 -9.10 -12.23
C GLU A 213 -4.60 -7.75 -11.62
N ASP A 214 -5.51 -6.77 -11.71
CA ASP A 214 -5.31 -5.43 -11.13
C ASP A 214 -5.04 -5.49 -9.61
N MET A 215 -5.79 -6.32 -8.89
CA MET A 215 -5.61 -6.54 -7.45
C MET A 215 -4.26 -7.19 -7.11
N LEU A 216 -3.80 -8.16 -7.91
CA LEU A 216 -2.48 -8.77 -7.76
C LEU A 216 -1.37 -7.74 -8.00
N CYS A 217 -1.45 -6.98 -9.09
CA CYS A 217 -0.49 -5.92 -9.42
C CYS A 217 -0.40 -4.87 -8.30
N LYS A 218 -1.54 -4.43 -7.75
CA LYS A 218 -1.60 -3.50 -6.61
C LYS A 218 -0.91 -4.05 -5.37
N THR A 219 -1.18 -5.31 -5.04
CA THR A 219 -0.60 -5.99 -3.87
C THR A 219 0.91 -6.12 -4.02
N MET A 220 1.39 -6.54 -5.19
CA MET A 220 2.81 -6.61 -5.51
C MET A 220 3.49 -5.24 -5.47
N ALA A 221 2.86 -4.22 -6.04
CA ALA A 221 3.41 -2.86 -6.07
C ALA A 221 3.63 -2.31 -4.66
N CYS A 222 2.64 -2.47 -3.77
CA CYS A 222 2.74 -2.06 -2.36
C CYS A 222 3.90 -2.76 -1.64
N ARG A 223 4.08 -4.07 -1.87
CA ARG A 223 5.16 -4.85 -1.25
C ARG A 223 6.54 -4.51 -1.82
N SER A 224 6.60 -4.12 -3.09
CA SER A 224 7.86 -3.83 -3.81
C SER A 224 8.31 -2.37 -3.67
N ALA A 225 7.39 -1.43 -3.42
CA ALA A 225 7.67 -0.02 -3.20
C ALA A 225 8.57 0.23 -1.97
N ILE A 226 9.18 1.43 -1.94
CA ILE A 226 9.93 1.91 -0.77
C ILE A 226 8.98 1.97 0.41
N LYS A 227 9.45 1.59 1.60
CA LYS A 227 8.60 1.60 2.79
C LYS A 227 8.28 3.04 3.20
N ALA A 228 7.07 3.24 3.71
CA ALA A 228 6.71 4.49 4.36
C ALA A 228 7.67 4.75 5.53
N GLY A 229 8.16 5.99 5.69
CA GLY A 229 9.14 6.34 6.72
C GLY A 229 10.58 5.95 6.36
N ALA A 230 10.87 5.60 5.10
CA ALA A 230 12.23 5.31 4.67
C ALA A 230 12.99 6.61 4.31
N PRO A 231 14.20 6.83 4.86
CA PRO A 231 14.99 8.00 4.51
C PRO A 231 15.47 7.93 3.05
N CYS A 232 15.45 9.08 2.36
CA CYS A 232 15.90 9.24 0.98
C CYS A 232 16.90 10.40 0.89
N ASN A 233 18.05 10.16 0.26
CA ASN A 233 19.00 11.23 -0.09
C ASN A 233 18.55 11.98 -1.36
N MET A 234 19.22 13.09 -1.70
CA MET A 234 18.84 13.93 -2.84
C MET A 234 18.85 13.17 -4.18
N GLU A 235 19.82 12.31 -4.41
CA GLU A 235 19.92 11.49 -5.63
C GLU A 235 18.75 10.50 -5.72
N GLN A 236 18.40 9.85 -4.60
CA GLN A 236 17.27 8.93 -4.51
C GLN A 236 15.92 9.63 -4.72
N MET A 237 15.77 10.85 -4.18
CA MET A 237 14.57 11.66 -4.40
C MET A 237 14.45 12.06 -5.87
N GLN A 238 15.54 12.54 -6.50
CA GLN A 238 15.53 12.89 -7.92
C GLN A 238 15.19 11.67 -8.77
N ASN A 239 15.83 10.53 -8.49
CA ASN A 239 15.57 9.29 -9.20
C ASN A 239 14.10 8.85 -9.10
N LEU A 240 13.47 9.03 -7.93
CA LEU A 240 12.04 8.74 -7.77
C LEU A 240 11.17 9.67 -8.64
N LEU A 241 11.47 10.96 -8.67
CA LEU A 241 10.75 11.94 -9.50
C LEU A 241 10.92 11.63 -11.00
N ASP A 242 12.15 11.34 -11.44
CA ASP A 242 12.46 10.95 -12.83
C ASP A 242 11.73 9.68 -13.27
N GLN A 243 11.54 8.74 -12.34
CA GLN A 243 10.77 7.53 -12.59
C GLN A 243 9.26 7.80 -12.59
N LEU A 244 8.78 8.67 -11.69
CA LEU A 244 7.36 9.00 -11.57
C LEU A 244 6.86 9.72 -12.82
N GLU A 245 7.62 10.65 -13.39
CA GLU A 245 7.25 11.36 -14.61
C GLU A 245 7.10 10.42 -15.82
N LYS A 246 7.78 9.28 -15.83
CA LYS A 246 7.68 8.27 -16.90
C LYS A 246 6.43 7.40 -16.79
N THR A 247 5.61 7.60 -15.76
CA THR A 247 4.35 6.86 -15.59
C THR A 247 3.21 7.48 -16.39
N GLU A 248 2.24 6.67 -16.81
CA GLU A 248 1.04 7.13 -17.52
C GLU A 248 0.15 8.00 -16.63
N ASN A 249 0.10 7.70 -15.32
CA ASN A 249 -0.66 8.48 -14.36
C ASN A 249 0.21 8.87 -13.15
N PRO A 250 1.04 9.92 -13.27
CA PRO A 250 1.95 10.30 -12.22
C PRO A 250 1.22 10.84 -10.99
N TYR A 251 -0.05 11.27 -11.09
CA TYR A 251 -0.79 12.03 -10.07
C TYR A 251 -1.51 11.19 -9.02
N THR A 252 -1.82 9.92 -9.32
CA THR A 252 -2.66 9.08 -8.46
C THR A 252 -2.04 7.71 -8.28
N CYS A 253 -1.88 7.22 -7.05
CA CYS A 253 -1.39 5.88 -6.79
C CYS A 253 -2.42 4.82 -7.23
N PRO A 254 -2.05 3.54 -7.35
CA PRO A 254 -2.96 2.47 -7.74
C PRO A 254 -4.18 2.31 -6.82
N HIS A 255 -4.06 2.77 -5.58
CA HIS A 255 -5.11 2.74 -4.55
C HIS A 255 -5.99 4.01 -4.52
N GLY A 256 -5.72 5.00 -5.39
CA GLY A 256 -6.53 6.22 -5.52
C GLY A 256 -6.06 7.41 -4.68
N ARG A 257 -4.96 7.30 -3.93
CA ARG A 257 -4.37 8.45 -3.19
C ARG A 257 -3.61 9.35 -4.17
N PRO A 258 -3.62 10.68 -3.99
CA PRO A 258 -2.70 11.56 -4.71
C PRO A 258 -1.24 11.17 -4.42
N THR A 259 -0.42 11.12 -5.45
CA THR A 259 1.04 10.96 -5.31
C THR A 259 1.72 12.30 -5.03
N MET A 260 1.13 13.39 -5.52
CA MET A 260 1.66 14.74 -5.40
C MET A 260 0.56 15.78 -5.27
N ILE A 261 0.89 16.89 -4.62
CA ILE A 261 0.04 18.06 -4.43
C ILE A 261 0.90 19.31 -4.66
N THR A 262 0.39 20.23 -5.48
CA THR A 262 1.02 21.54 -5.69
C THR A 262 0.30 22.59 -4.84
N LEU A 263 1.06 23.33 -4.04
CA LEU A 263 0.60 24.55 -3.37
C LEU A 263 1.11 25.75 -4.16
N GLY A 264 0.20 26.38 -4.91
CA GLY A 264 0.55 27.50 -5.76
C GLY A 264 0.98 28.72 -4.96
N LYS A 265 1.76 29.63 -5.58
CA LYS A 265 2.18 30.88 -4.92
C LYS A 265 1.03 31.66 -4.29
N ALA A 266 -0.09 31.79 -5.00
CA ALA A 266 -1.27 32.51 -4.50
C ALA A 266 -1.90 31.83 -3.26
N GLU A 267 -1.87 30.51 -3.20
CA GLU A 267 -2.37 29.74 -2.05
C GLU A 267 -1.45 29.91 -0.85
N LEU A 268 -0.13 29.85 -1.05
CA LEU A 268 0.87 30.16 -0.03
C LEU A 268 0.69 31.59 0.50
N ASP A 269 0.59 32.57 -0.39
CA ASP A 269 0.37 33.97 -0.01
C ASP A 269 -0.90 34.13 0.83
N LYS A 270 -1.99 33.43 0.47
CA LYS A 270 -3.23 33.40 1.25
C LYS A 270 -3.05 32.81 2.65
N LEU A 271 -2.29 31.72 2.79
CA LEU A 271 -1.99 31.10 4.09
C LEU A 271 -1.25 32.05 5.03
N PHE A 272 -0.36 32.88 4.48
CA PHE A 272 0.37 33.91 5.23
C PHE A 272 -0.34 35.27 5.30
N LYS A 273 -1.58 35.37 4.79
CA LYS A 273 -2.34 36.63 4.69
C LYS A 273 -1.57 37.75 3.99
N ARG A 274 -0.76 37.39 2.99
CA ARG A 274 -0.06 38.33 2.11
C ARG A 274 -1.06 38.82 1.06
N THR A 275 -1.60 40.02 1.23
CA THR A 275 -2.47 40.68 0.25
C THR A 275 -1.64 41.68 -0.56
N GLY A 276 -1.46 41.44 -1.86
CA GLY A 276 -0.96 42.44 -2.80
C GLY A 276 0.48 42.23 -3.30
N VAL A 277 0.77 41.07 -3.91
CA VAL A 277 1.86 40.98 -4.90
C VAL A 277 1.24 41.03 -6.29
#